data_AF-D2VUD1-F1
#
_entry.id   AF-D2VUD1-F1
#
_cell.length_a   1.000
_cell.length_b   1.000
_cell.length_c   1.000
_cell.angle_alpha   90.00
_cell.angle_beta   90.00
_cell.angle_gamma   90.00
#
_symmetry.space_group_name_H-M   'P 1'
#
loop_
_entity.id
_entity.type
_entity.pdbx_description
1 polymer ?
#
loop_
_entity_poly.entity_id
_entity_poly.type
_entity_poly.pdbx_seq_one_letter_code
_entity_poly.pdbx_strand_id
1 'polypeptide(L)'
;MYLSRLRWKEKVLIIDRMPLKKRRQLSEIYGDSYRRATRQFVEENRRRDLLLEVIRMLTQYQMNETNKGTTIWKKVIKLLESNQKYSLKSIGKMKFGKLSLADIFSSYFVLNIRNRDYRTRDLTEILDFLFNKCEISVLKCIEGLFRMGHYSIFDNEELGLLQKFKRELSDRKGFGVSNNFLKTLFSRADLRKLQHLELSTKFVELVKKRNPERFRKYLLEPHFNKFISQANGSWESFEFYFKTLEIQTLPKYEESFFIKKLLSDETLNDISVLRRATKEFSLKLDSLPYFIRNFGKFNYEMLLFLVEETNHAVNEPIYGCSLLCEMIYNAHLNNISIANDILSMVEKGAIISIETQDERYSTDEILEYFYEEEEFYLPIMEILVDICGVRFKKLDHFIRRVANNCRNSKCFSPTGLISVIEFAGKYLNVQSISTRIFQDAMNHYYDMYVEEKFNEKQAEEFKNYINGKFGGNTLIN
;
A
#
# COMPACT_ATOMS: atom_id res chain seq x y z
N MET A 1 9.82 -31.03 -9.43
CA MET A 1 11.06 -30.33 -9.00
C MET A 1 11.55 -30.70 -7.58
N TYR A 2 10.71 -30.84 -6.54
CA TYR A 2 11.14 -31.27 -5.18
C TYR A 2 11.33 -32.78 -5.01
N LEU A 3 10.41 -33.61 -5.50
CA LEU A 3 10.62 -35.06 -5.60
C LEU A 3 11.94 -35.34 -6.33
N SER A 4 12.28 -34.55 -7.35
CA SER A 4 13.57 -34.57 -8.01
C SER A 4 14.73 -34.27 -7.06
N ARG A 5 14.63 -33.24 -6.19
CA ARG A 5 15.65 -32.89 -5.18
C ARG A 5 15.75 -33.90 -4.04
N LEU A 6 14.64 -34.41 -3.50
CA LEU A 6 14.67 -35.47 -2.48
C LEU A 6 15.12 -36.81 -3.06
N ARG A 7 14.66 -37.19 -4.26
CA ARG A 7 15.17 -38.38 -4.98
C ARG A 7 16.63 -38.21 -5.37
N TRP A 8 17.09 -37.01 -5.71
CA TRP A 8 18.51 -36.72 -5.91
C TRP A 8 19.29 -36.85 -4.60
N LYS A 9 18.78 -36.29 -3.50
CA LYS A 9 19.35 -36.44 -2.16
C LYS A 9 19.40 -37.90 -1.71
N GLU A 10 18.35 -38.68 -1.99
CA GLU A 10 18.27 -40.13 -1.79
C GLU A 10 19.30 -40.86 -2.68
N LYS A 11 19.44 -40.49 -3.95
CA LYS A 11 20.46 -41.03 -4.86
C LYS A 11 21.88 -40.72 -4.37
N VAL A 12 22.16 -39.50 -3.90
CA VAL A 12 23.45 -39.12 -3.28
C VAL A 12 23.70 -39.98 -2.03
N LEU A 13 22.70 -40.12 -1.16
CA LEU A 13 22.77 -40.99 0.01
C LEU A 13 23.03 -42.46 -0.35
N ILE A 14 22.49 -42.97 -1.46
CA ILE A 14 22.72 -44.34 -1.92
C ILE A 14 24.11 -44.51 -2.52
N ILE A 15 24.58 -43.56 -3.33
CA ILE A 15 25.91 -43.61 -3.97
C ILE A 15 27.03 -43.53 -2.94
N ASP A 16 26.90 -42.64 -1.95
CA ASP A 16 27.90 -42.44 -0.89
C ASP A 16 27.87 -43.53 0.20
N ARG A 17 26.85 -44.40 0.21
CA ARG A 17 26.82 -45.65 1.00
C ARG A 17 27.66 -46.76 0.37
N MET A 18 28.12 -46.59 -0.87
CA MET A 18 29.00 -47.57 -1.49
C MET A 18 30.31 -47.67 -0.68
N PRO A 19 30.82 -48.89 -0.41
CA PRO A 19 32.13 -49.05 0.19
C PRO A 19 33.17 -48.33 -0.68
N LEU A 20 34.19 -47.73 -0.05
CA LEU A 20 35.38 -47.19 -0.72
C LEU A 20 36.01 -48.28 -1.63
N LYS A 21 35.53 -48.45 -2.86
CA LYS A 21 36.10 -49.39 -3.81
C LYS A 21 37.33 -48.76 -4.47
N LYS A 22 38.47 -48.97 -3.79
CA LYS A 22 39.85 -49.22 -4.30
C LYS A 22 40.89 -48.60 -3.36
N ARG A 23 41.19 -49.30 -2.27
CA ARG A 23 42.57 -49.42 -1.76
C ARG A 23 42.76 -50.88 -1.33
N ARG A 24 42.90 -51.75 -2.33
CA ARG A 24 43.56 -53.05 -2.09
C ARG A 24 45.05 -52.72 -1.94
N GLN A 25 45.68 -53.39 -0.98
CA GLN A 25 47.03 -53.20 -0.42
C GLN A 25 47.08 -52.17 0.71
N LEU A 26 47.77 -52.55 1.80
CA LEU A 26 48.13 -51.75 2.99
C LEU A 26 47.28 -51.92 4.27
N SER A 27 46.75 -53.12 4.56
CA SER A 27 46.32 -53.46 5.94
C SER A 27 47.50 -53.52 6.94
N GLU A 28 48.72 -53.77 6.46
CA GLU A 28 49.92 -53.96 7.29
C GLU A 28 50.62 -52.66 7.69
N ILE A 29 50.34 -51.52 7.04
CA ILE A 29 51.05 -50.23 7.30
C ILE A 29 50.24 -49.27 8.21
N TYR A 30 48.92 -49.44 8.33
CA TYR A 30 48.04 -48.43 8.96
C TYR A 30 46.97 -49.01 9.91
N GLY A 31 47.32 -50.03 10.71
CA GLY A 31 46.40 -50.82 11.54
C GLY A 31 45.34 -50.00 12.32
N ASP A 32 45.74 -48.96 13.06
CA ASP A 32 44.81 -48.15 13.86
C ASP A 32 44.11 -47.03 13.09
N SER A 33 44.75 -46.52 12.04
CA SER A 33 44.18 -45.47 11.19
C SER A 33 43.07 -46.03 10.31
N TYR A 34 43.27 -47.25 9.78
CA TYR A 34 42.27 -47.98 9.01
C TYR A 34 41.10 -48.42 9.90
N ARG A 35 41.37 -48.98 11.09
CA ARG A 35 40.31 -49.38 12.04
C ARG A 35 39.47 -48.20 12.50
N ARG A 36 40.09 -47.04 12.77
CA ARG A 36 39.38 -45.78 13.06
C ARG A 36 38.54 -45.30 11.89
N ALA A 37 39.10 -45.29 10.67
CA ALA A 37 38.37 -44.89 9.46
C ALA A 37 37.20 -45.84 9.14
N THR A 38 37.36 -47.16 9.35
CA THR A 38 36.29 -48.15 9.16
C THR A 38 35.21 -48.03 10.23
N ARG A 39 35.58 -47.82 11.52
CA ARG A 39 34.60 -47.54 12.58
C ARG A 39 33.84 -46.24 12.32
N GLN A 40 34.54 -45.18 11.93
CA GLN A 40 33.92 -43.91 11.51
C GLN A 40 32.99 -44.13 10.32
N PHE A 41 33.39 -44.90 9.30
CA PHE A 41 32.54 -45.21 8.15
C PHE A 41 31.29 -46.02 8.54
N VAL A 42 31.41 -47.00 9.43
CA VAL A 42 30.26 -47.79 9.93
C VAL A 42 29.33 -46.94 10.79
N GLU A 43 29.88 -46.11 11.68
CA GLU A 43 29.10 -45.18 12.51
C GLU A 43 28.42 -44.10 11.66
N GLU A 44 29.11 -43.57 10.66
CA GLU A 44 28.53 -42.66 9.68
C GLU A 44 27.44 -43.34 8.86
N ASN A 45 27.65 -44.57 8.38
CA ASN A 45 26.62 -45.32 7.66
C ASN A 45 25.38 -45.61 8.50
N ARG A 46 25.54 -45.92 9.79
CA ARG A 46 24.39 -46.10 10.69
C ARG A 46 23.63 -44.79 10.94
N ARG A 47 24.32 -43.64 11.05
CA ARG A 47 23.69 -42.31 11.10
C ARG A 47 22.97 -41.97 9.79
N ARG A 48 23.53 -42.41 8.65
CA ARG A 48 22.94 -42.24 7.32
C ARG A 48 21.66 -43.03 7.14
N ASP A 49 21.59 -44.25 7.67
CA ASP A 49 20.41 -45.11 7.56
C ASP A 49 19.18 -44.47 8.20
N LEU A 50 19.33 -43.88 9.39
CA LEU A 50 18.23 -43.20 10.08
C LEU A 50 17.72 -41.98 9.30
N LEU A 51 18.61 -41.11 8.82
CA LEU A 51 18.22 -39.93 8.02
C LEU A 51 17.60 -40.33 6.67
N LEU A 52 18.11 -41.39 6.05
CA LEU A 52 17.57 -41.96 4.81
C LEU A 52 16.17 -42.52 5.04
N GLU A 53 15.93 -43.19 6.16
CA GLU A 53 14.61 -43.71 6.53
C GLU A 53 13.61 -42.56 6.73
N VAL A 54 14.00 -41.49 7.42
CA VAL A 54 13.20 -40.27 7.53
C VAL A 54 12.88 -39.70 6.14
N ILE A 55 13.86 -39.58 5.25
CA ILE A 55 13.63 -39.08 3.89
C ILE A 55 12.67 -40.00 3.12
N ARG A 56 12.84 -41.32 3.21
CA ARG A 56 11.96 -42.31 2.56
C ARG A 56 10.52 -42.21 3.07
N MET A 57 10.33 -42.08 4.37
CA MET A 57 9.01 -41.84 4.96
C MET A 57 8.39 -40.55 4.42
N LEU A 58 9.19 -39.49 4.22
CA LEU A 58 8.70 -38.22 3.68
C LEU A 58 8.50 -38.24 2.16
N THR A 59 9.19 -39.09 1.38
CA THR A 59 9.05 -39.20 -0.09
C THR A 59 7.98 -40.19 -0.53
N GLN A 60 7.68 -41.21 0.26
CA GLN A 60 6.64 -42.22 -0.04
C GLN A 60 5.23 -41.63 -0.04
N TYR A 61 5.02 -40.50 0.63
CA TYR A 61 3.73 -39.82 0.65
C TYR A 61 3.59 -38.81 -0.50
N GLN A 62 2.76 -39.16 -1.49
CA GLN A 62 2.38 -38.26 -2.59
C GLN A 62 1.38 -37.17 -2.11
N MET A 63 1.48 -35.98 -2.72
CA MET A 63 0.89 -34.69 -2.30
C MET A 63 -0.65 -34.55 -2.35
N ASN A 64 -1.43 -35.63 -2.35
CA ASN A 64 -2.85 -35.52 -2.71
C ASN A 64 -3.82 -35.31 -1.53
N GLU A 65 -3.38 -35.27 -0.26
CA GLU A 65 -4.31 -35.10 0.87
C GLU A 65 -3.82 -34.11 1.95
N THR A 66 -4.76 -33.28 2.43
CA THR A 66 -4.61 -32.08 3.28
C THR A 66 -4.11 -32.36 4.71
N ASN A 67 -4.43 -33.51 5.30
CA ASN A 67 -4.14 -33.82 6.72
C ASN A 67 -2.97 -34.80 6.96
N LYS A 68 -2.30 -35.28 5.90
CA LYS A 68 -1.22 -36.28 6.06
C LYS A 68 0.11 -35.67 6.51
N GLY A 69 0.30 -34.35 6.39
CA GLY A 69 1.61 -33.73 6.64
C GLY A 69 2.10 -33.83 8.08
N THR A 70 1.28 -33.40 9.04
CA THR A 70 1.56 -33.55 10.48
C THR A 70 1.57 -35.01 10.89
N THR A 71 0.64 -35.81 10.34
CA THR A 71 0.57 -37.26 10.59
C THR A 71 1.87 -37.98 10.26
N ILE A 72 2.50 -37.67 9.13
CA ILE A 72 3.80 -38.26 8.74
C ILE A 72 4.90 -37.79 9.69
N TRP A 73 4.92 -36.50 10.05
CA TRP A 73 5.90 -36.01 11.03
C TRP A 73 5.73 -36.65 12.39
N LYS A 74 4.50 -36.93 12.85
CA LYS A 74 4.26 -37.71 14.08
C LYS A 74 4.80 -39.13 13.96
N LYS A 75 4.71 -39.78 12.79
CA LYS A 75 5.36 -41.08 12.54
C LYS A 75 6.88 -40.98 12.55
N VAL A 76 7.44 -39.92 11.96
CA VAL A 76 8.88 -39.63 12.00
C VAL A 76 9.34 -39.41 13.45
N ILE A 77 8.61 -38.62 14.24
CA ILE A 77 8.89 -38.40 15.67
C ILE A 77 8.92 -39.73 16.41
N LYS A 78 7.89 -40.58 16.26
CA LYS A 78 7.86 -41.91 16.88
C LYS A 78 9.05 -42.78 16.46
N LEU A 79 9.44 -42.78 15.18
CA LEU A 79 10.63 -43.51 14.70
C LEU A 79 11.90 -43.01 15.41
N LEU A 80 12.05 -41.70 15.54
CA LEU A 80 13.23 -41.09 16.17
C LEU A 80 13.26 -41.30 17.69
N GLU A 81 12.10 -41.21 18.37
CA GLU A 81 11.96 -41.47 19.82
C GLU A 81 12.18 -42.95 20.16
N SER A 82 11.74 -43.87 19.30
CA SER A 82 11.97 -45.31 19.47
C SER A 82 13.39 -45.75 19.08
N ASN A 83 14.22 -44.85 18.56
CA ASN A 83 15.61 -45.17 18.23
C ASN A 83 16.47 -45.30 19.49
N GLN A 84 16.76 -46.53 19.89
CA GLN A 84 17.62 -46.81 21.06
C GLN A 84 19.12 -46.56 20.81
N LYS A 85 19.54 -46.33 19.56
CA LYS A 85 20.97 -46.26 19.20
C LYS A 85 21.57 -44.88 19.40
N TYR A 86 20.77 -43.82 19.34
CA TYR A 86 21.23 -42.44 19.40
C TYR A 86 20.30 -41.60 20.26
N SER A 87 20.86 -40.73 21.11
CA SER A 87 20.07 -39.72 21.80
C SER A 87 19.43 -38.73 20.81
N LEU A 88 18.28 -38.16 21.17
CA LEU A 88 17.58 -37.17 20.33
C LEU A 88 18.45 -35.95 19.98
N LYS A 89 19.28 -35.50 20.94
CA LYS A 89 20.27 -34.43 20.74
C LYS A 89 21.35 -34.82 19.73
N SER A 90 21.82 -36.07 19.77
CA SER A 90 22.74 -36.59 18.77
C SER A 90 22.09 -36.64 17.39
N ILE A 91 20.83 -37.06 17.29
CA ILE A 91 20.03 -37.10 16.05
C ILE A 91 19.89 -35.69 15.44
N GLY A 92 19.53 -34.67 16.23
CA GLY A 92 19.42 -33.29 15.74
C GLY A 92 20.74 -32.72 15.18
N LYS A 93 21.88 -33.23 15.65
CA LYS A 93 23.23 -32.85 15.18
C LYS A 93 23.74 -33.72 14.04
N MET A 94 23.05 -34.81 13.68
CA MET A 94 23.48 -35.68 12.59
C MET A 94 23.48 -34.91 11.27
N LYS A 95 24.56 -35.11 10.53
CA LYS A 95 24.73 -34.59 9.18
C LYS A 95 25.23 -35.71 8.29
N PHE A 96 24.79 -35.65 7.05
CA PHE A 96 25.32 -36.44 5.97
C PHE A 96 25.57 -35.53 4.77
N GLY A 97 26.84 -35.32 4.41
CA GLY A 97 27.22 -34.28 3.45
C GLY A 97 26.66 -32.92 3.88
N LYS A 98 25.77 -32.34 3.05
CA LYS A 98 25.05 -31.07 3.32
C LYS A 98 23.61 -31.26 3.84
N LEU A 99 23.26 -32.45 4.32
CA LEU A 99 21.91 -32.83 4.72
C LEU A 99 21.83 -33.12 6.22
N SER A 100 20.94 -32.44 6.91
CA SER A 100 20.61 -32.65 8.32
C SER A 100 19.10 -32.73 8.52
N LEU A 101 18.68 -33.12 9.73
CA LEU A 101 17.25 -33.11 10.10
C LEU A 101 16.64 -31.71 9.93
N ALA A 102 17.42 -30.65 10.21
CA ALA A 102 17.04 -29.26 9.94
C ALA A 102 16.79 -29.00 8.44
N ASP A 103 17.68 -29.47 7.56
CA ASP A 103 17.53 -29.29 6.12
C ASP A 103 16.34 -30.06 5.56
N ILE A 104 16.07 -31.25 6.12
CA ILE A 104 14.90 -32.08 5.78
C ILE A 104 13.62 -31.35 6.21
N PHE A 105 13.55 -30.92 7.47
CA PHE A 105 12.44 -30.16 8.02
C PHE A 105 12.14 -28.90 7.20
N SER A 106 13.14 -28.03 6.99
CA SER A 106 12.98 -26.80 6.23
C SER A 106 12.59 -27.06 4.78
N SER A 107 13.10 -28.13 4.15
CA SER A 107 12.70 -28.49 2.77
C SER A 107 11.25 -28.97 2.69
N TYR A 108 10.80 -29.75 3.68
CA TYR A 108 9.45 -30.31 3.72
C TYR A 108 8.38 -29.24 3.93
N PHE A 109 8.61 -28.34 4.89
CA PHE A 109 7.60 -27.36 5.31
C PHE A 109 7.40 -26.21 4.32
N VAL A 110 8.45 -25.80 3.59
CA VAL A 110 8.36 -24.80 2.50
C VAL A 110 7.39 -25.22 1.40
N LEU A 111 7.08 -26.52 1.28
CA LEU A 111 6.25 -27.07 0.21
C LEU A 111 4.83 -27.43 0.64
N ASN A 112 4.66 -27.96 1.86
CA ASN A 112 3.35 -28.44 2.30
C ASN A 112 2.47 -27.34 2.94
N ILE A 113 3.06 -26.24 3.42
CA ILE A 113 2.32 -25.11 4.02
C ILE A 113 1.87 -24.07 3.00
N ARG A 114 2.27 -24.18 1.72
CA ARG A 114 2.04 -23.09 0.77
C ARG A 114 0.57 -22.68 0.61
N ASN A 115 -0.40 -23.56 0.93
CA ASN A 115 -1.86 -23.38 0.78
C ASN A 115 -2.75 -24.09 1.85
N ARG A 116 -2.30 -24.40 3.08
CA ARG A 116 -3.09 -25.27 3.98
C ARG A 116 -3.12 -24.80 5.44
N ASP A 117 -4.32 -24.80 6.01
CA ASP A 117 -4.60 -24.53 7.42
C ASP A 117 -4.15 -25.73 8.26
N TYR A 118 -2.95 -25.67 8.81
CA TYR A 118 -2.52 -26.66 9.80
C TYR A 118 -3.15 -26.32 11.14
N ARG A 119 -3.72 -27.33 11.81
CA ARG A 119 -4.11 -27.17 13.22
C ARG A 119 -2.85 -26.81 14.02
N THR A 120 -2.83 -25.60 14.60
CA THR A 120 -1.69 -25.02 15.32
C THR A 120 -1.08 -25.98 16.35
N ARG A 121 -1.92 -26.77 17.04
CA ARG A 121 -1.50 -27.76 18.05
C ARG A 121 -0.56 -28.85 17.51
N ASP A 122 -0.88 -29.44 16.36
CA ASP A 122 -0.03 -30.51 15.79
C ASP A 122 1.31 -29.97 15.30
N LEU A 123 1.31 -28.71 14.86
CA LEU A 123 2.54 -28.03 14.48
C LEU A 123 3.42 -27.78 15.71
N THR A 124 2.86 -27.25 16.80
CA THR A 124 3.57 -27.01 18.06
C THR A 124 4.28 -28.26 18.57
N GLU A 125 3.63 -29.43 18.55
CA GLU A 125 4.24 -30.72 18.94
C GLU A 125 5.48 -31.06 18.11
N ILE A 126 5.44 -30.82 16.80
CA ILE A 126 6.57 -31.06 15.90
C ILE A 126 7.70 -30.07 16.17
N LEU A 127 7.38 -28.79 16.39
CA LEU A 127 8.38 -27.76 16.68
C LEU A 127 9.06 -27.98 18.04
N ASP A 128 8.29 -28.37 19.06
CA ASP A 128 8.81 -28.75 20.38
C ASP A 128 9.79 -29.92 20.25
N PHE A 129 9.39 -30.99 19.57
CA PHE A 129 10.28 -32.12 19.33
C PHE A 129 11.60 -31.68 18.65
N LEU A 130 11.53 -30.87 17.60
CA LEU A 130 12.71 -30.48 16.84
C LEU A 130 13.63 -29.52 17.60
N PHE A 131 13.08 -28.49 18.24
CA PHE A 131 13.87 -27.41 18.83
C PHE A 131 14.14 -27.56 20.32
N ASN A 132 13.29 -28.27 21.06
CA ASN A 132 13.47 -28.56 22.49
C ASN A 132 14.07 -29.95 22.71
N LYS A 133 13.52 -31.02 22.12
CA LYS A 133 14.03 -32.39 22.35
C LYS A 133 15.28 -32.72 21.52
N CYS A 134 15.27 -32.39 20.22
CA CYS A 134 16.41 -32.63 19.32
C CYS A 134 17.46 -31.49 19.34
N GLU A 135 17.17 -30.36 19.99
CA GLU A 135 18.03 -29.16 20.04
C GLU A 135 18.52 -28.71 18.64
N ILE A 136 17.65 -28.77 17.63
CA ILE A 136 17.97 -28.21 16.32
C ILE A 136 18.15 -26.69 16.45
N SER A 137 19.14 -26.15 15.73
CA SER A 137 19.36 -24.70 15.68
C SER A 137 18.21 -24.00 14.96
N VAL A 138 17.49 -23.12 15.66
CA VAL A 138 16.41 -22.29 15.12
C VAL A 138 16.94 -21.44 13.96
N LEU A 139 18.16 -20.92 14.07
CA LEU A 139 18.80 -20.08 13.06
C LEU A 139 18.96 -20.79 11.70
N LYS A 140 19.11 -22.12 11.68
CA LYS A 140 19.16 -22.90 10.43
C LYS A 140 17.78 -23.04 9.76
N CYS A 141 16.72 -22.96 10.55
CA CYS A 141 15.35 -23.19 10.11
C CYS A 141 14.53 -21.90 9.97
N ILE A 142 15.05 -20.75 10.41
CA ILE A 142 14.27 -19.51 10.58
C ILE A 142 13.58 -19.04 9.29
N GLU A 143 14.26 -19.09 8.14
CA GLU A 143 13.63 -18.78 6.85
C GLU A 143 12.52 -19.78 6.50
N GLY A 144 12.70 -21.05 6.85
CA GLY A 144 11.68 -22.06 6.71
C GLY A 144 10.45 -21.74 7.54
N LEU A 145 10.65 -21.38 8.82
CA LEU A 145 9.59 -21.00 9.76
C LEU A 145 8.80 -19.78 9.26
N PHE A 146 9.47 -18.73 8.79
CA PHE A 146 8.78 -17.56 8.21
C PHE A 146 7.95 -17.91 6.97
N ARG A 147 8.45 -18.80 6.10
CA ARG A 147 7.71 -19.26 4.91
C ARG A 147 6.44 -20.03 5.25
N MET A 148 6.30 -20.52 6.48
CA MET A 148 5.10 -21.20 6.94
C MET A 148 3.96 -20.21 7.21
N GLY A 149 4.24 -18.92 7.44
CA GLY A 149 3.19 -17.92 7.67
C GLY A 149 2.42 -18.04 8.99
N HIS A 150 2.77 -18.99 9.87
CA HIS A 150 2.19 -19.13 11.21
C HIS A 150 3.01 -18.32 12.23
N TYR A 151 2.82 -17.00 12.27
CA TYR A 151 3.61 -16.09 13.13
C TYR A 151 3.41 -16.35 14.63
N SER A 152 2.24 -16.84 15.02
CA SER A 152 1.89 -17.15 16.42
C SER A 152 2.78 -18.22 17.07
N ILE A 153 3.51 -19.03 16.31
CA ILE A 153 4.45 -20.02 16.88
C ILE A 153 5.62 -19.36 17.63
N PHE A 154 5.92 -18.09 17.33
CA PHE A 154 6.99 -17.35 17.98
C PHE A 154 6.56 -16.68 19.29
N ASP A 155 5.25 -16.52 19.50
CA ASP A 155 4.66 -16.01 20.75
C ASP A 155 4.36 -17.14 21.75
N ASN A 156 4.51 -18.40 21.34
CA ASN A 156 4.36 -19.54 22.22
C ASN A 156 5.60 -19.66 23.14
N GLU A 157 5.39 -19.37 24.44
CA GLU A 157 6.45 -19.40 25.46
C GLU A 157 7.07 -20.79 25.65
N GLU A 158 6.27 -21.86 25.54
CA GLU A 158 6.76 -23.25 25.70
C GLU A 158 7.80 -23.61 24.62
N LEU A 159 7.60 -23.12 23.39
CA LEU A 159 8.56 -23.33 22.30
C LEU A 159 9.80 -22.44 22.45
N GLY A 160 9.65 -21.23 22.99
CA GLY A 160 10.76 -20.30 23.24
C GLY A 160 11.60 -19.95 22.00
N LEU A 161 11.02 -20.02 20.80
CA LEU A 161 11.77 -19.94 19.53
C LEU A 161 12.50 -18.61 19.36
N LEU A 162 11.88 -17.50 19.75
CA LEU A 162 12.50 -16.18 19.66
C LEU A 162 13.72 -16.05 20.58
N GLN A 163 13.64 -16.57 21.81
CA GLN A 163 14.77 -16.54 22.75
C GLN A 163 15.91 -17.44 22.30
N LYS A 164 15.59 -18.63 21.76
CA LYS A 164 16.58 -19.52 21.13
C LYS A 164 17.25 -18.84 19.95
N PHE A 165 16.48 -18.21 19.06
CA PHE A 165 17.03 -17.45 17.93
C PHE A 165 17.97 -16.34 18.40
N LYS A 166 17.56 -15.54 19.40
CA LYS A 166 18.38 -14.47 19.97
C LYS A 166 19.73 -15.00 20.49
N ARG A 167 19.71 -16.10 21.25
CA ARG A 167 20.92 -16.73 21.80
C ARG A 167 21.81 -17.33 20.70
N GLU A 168 21.21 -18.06 19.74
CA GLU A 168 21.97 -18.61 18.61
C GLU A 168 22.57 -17.53 17.71
N LEU A 169 21.85 -16.42 17.55
CA LEU A 169 22.34 -15.27 16.82
C LEU A 169 23.55 -14.70 17.55
N SER A 170 23.49 -14.44 18.87
CA SER A 170 24.63 -13.92 19.65
C SER A 170 25.87 -14.79 19.52
N ASP A 171 25.72 -16.11 19.63
CA ASP A 171 26.83 -17.07 19.72
C ASP A 171 27.56 -17.32 18.40
N ARG A 172 26.97 -16.94 17.25
CA ARG A 172 27.60 -17.13 15.93
C ARG A 172 28.82 -16.23 15.75
N LYS A 173 29.74 -16.64 14.88
CA LYS A 173 30.74 -15.73 14.28
C LYS A 173 30.16 -15.13 12.99
N GLY A 174 30.37 -13.83 12.77
CA GLY A 174 29.88 -13.10 11.59
C GLY A 174 28.41 -12.66 11.69
N PHE A 175 27.76 -12.46 10.54
CA PHE A 175 26.43 -11.82 10.47
C PHE A 175 25.27 -12.71 10.97
N GLY A 176 25.45 -14.03 11.01
CA GLY A 176 24.52 -14.96 11.65
C GLY A 176 23.29 -15.36 10.82
N VAL A 177 22.79 -14.50 9.94
CA VAL A 177 21.64 -14.79 9.05
C VAL A 177 22.02 -14.76 7.56
N SER A 178 21.17 -15.34 6.72
CA SER A 178 21.33 -15.35 5.25
C SER A 178 20.92 -14.01 4.63
N ASN A 179 21.47 -13.67 3.46
CA ASN A 179 21.13 -12.46 2.71
C ASN A 179 19.65 -12.39 2.27
N ASN A 180 18.93 -13.52 2.34
CA ASN A 180 17.50 -13.60 2.05
C ASN A 180 16.61 -13.52 3.31
N PHE A 181 17.17 -13.22 4.48
CA PHE A 181 16.45 -13.22 5.75
C PHE A 181 15.25 -12.26 5.73
N LEU A 182 15.46 -10.96 5.48
CA LEU A 182 14.38 -9.97 5.39
C LEU A 182 13.39 -10.31 4.28
N LYS A 183 13.92 -10.74 3.13
CA LYS A 183 13.10 -11.20 2.00
C LYS A 183 12.13 -12.30 2.40
N THR A 184 12.58 -13.21 3.25
CA THR A 184 11.77 -14.34 3.68
C THR A 184 10.81 -13.97 4.80
N LEU A 185 11.25 -13.15 5.75
CA LEU A 185 10.42 -12.59 6.81
C LEU A 185 9.22 -11.86 6.21
N PHE A 186 9.44 -10.90 5.31
CA PHE A 186 8.32 -10.12 4.76
C PHE A 186 7.49 -10.85 3.69
N SER A 187 7.97 -11.95 3.11
CA SER A 187 7.24 -12.66 2.04
C SER A 187 5.87 -13.22 2.43
N ARG A 188 5.62 -13.41 3.73
CA ARG A 188 4.37 -13.94 4.29
C ARG A 188 3.84 -13.13 5.47
N ALA A 189 4.48 -12.00 5.80
CA ALA A 189 4.00 -11.12 6.85
C ALA A 189 2.83 -10.28 6.32
N ASP A 190 1.75 -10.17 7.07
CA ASP A 190 0.71 -9.16 6.82
C ASP A 190 0.98 -8.01 7.78
N LEU A 191 1.67 -6.97 7.30
CA LEU A 191 2.10 -5.85 8.15
C LEU A 191 0.93 -4.97 8.63
N ARG A 192 -0.29 -5.19 8.11
CA ARG A 192 -1.52 -4.61 8.66
C ARG A 192 -1.92 -5.22 10.00
N LYS A 193 -1.40 -6.41 10.34
CA LYS A 193 -1.66 -7.06 11.62
C LYS A 193 -0.56 -6.70 12.62
N LEU A 194 -0.95 -6.06 13.73
CA LEU A 194 -0.03 -5.64 14.79
C LEU A 194 0.90 -6.78 15.25
N GLN A 195 0.38 -7.99 15.45
CA GLN A 195 1.18 -9.17 15.83
C GLN A 195 2.32 -9.47 14.83
N HIS A 196 2.03 -9.42 13.53
CA HIS A 196 3.05 -9.69 12.51
C HIS A 196 4.09 -8.57 12.45
N LEU A 197 3.64 -7.33 12.64
CA LEU A 197 4.48 -6.14 12.65
C LEU A 197 5.43 -6.12 13.87
N GLU A 198 4.90 -6.38 15.07
CA GLU A 198 5.70 -6.48 16.30
C GLU A 198 6.75 -7.59 16.20
N LEU A 199 6.36 -8.77 15.71
CA LEU A 199 7.30 -9.87 15.54
C LEU A 199 8.39 -9.52 14.52
N SER A 200 8.00 -8.93 13.40
CA SER A 200 8.94 -8.46 12.38
C SER A 200 9.93 -7.45 12.94
N THR A 201 9.44 -6.51 13.75
CA THR A 201 10.26 -5.52 14.49
C THR A 201 11.27 -6.21 15.38
N LYS A 202 10.85 -7.17 16.21
CA LYS A 202 11.74 -7.94 17.10
C LYS A 202 12.88 -8.62 16.32
N PHE A 203 12.57 -9.28 15.20
CA PHE A 203 13.59 -9.96 14.38
C PHE A 203 14.54 -9.00 13.67
N VAL A 204 14.01 -7.92 13.10
CA VAL A 204 14.81 -6.88 12.43
C VAL A 204 15.79 -6.25 13.42
N GLU A 205 15.30 -5.80 14.57
CA GLU A 205 16.12 -5.15 15.60
C GLU A 205 17.22 -6.07 16.12
N LEU A 206 16.92 -7.36 16.35
CA LEU A 206 17.92 -8.35 16.77
C LEU A 206 19.07 -8.49 15.77
N VAL A 207 18.76 -8.50 14.47
CA VAL A 207 19.79 -8.64 13.41
C VAL A 207 20.51 -7.31 13.20
N LYS A 208 19.78 -6.18 13.16
CA LYS A 208 20.31 -4.83 12.98
C LYS A 208 21.29 -4.47 14.09
N LYS A 209 20.92 -4.66 15.36
CA LYS A 209 21.76 -4.38 16.54
C LYS A 209 23.11 -5.09 16.51
N ARG A 210 23.17 -6.26 15.89
CA ARG A 210 24.40 -7.05 15.81
C ARG A 210 25.44 -6.46 14.84
N ASN A 211 25.00 -5.96 13.69
CA ASN A 211 25.87 -5.30 12.73
C ASN A 211 25.04 -4.37 11.81
N PRO A 212 24.86 -3.10 12.18
CA PRO A 212 23.99 -2.17 11.45
C PRO A 212 24.43 -1.94 9.99
N GLU A 213 25.75 -1.81 9.76
CA GLU A 213 26.31 -1.56 8.43
C GLU A 213 26.04 -2.73 7.48
N ARG A 214 26.31 -3.97 7.93
CA ARG A 214 26.02 -5.16 7.12
C ARG A 214 24.54 -5.39 6.93
N PHE A 215 23.72 -5.09 7.95
CA PHE A 215 22.26 -5.17 7.83
C PHE A 215 21.78 -4.28 6.68
N ARG A 216 22.18 -3.01 6.67
CA ARG A 216 21.83 -2.06 5.62
C ARG A 216 22.29 -2.52 4.24
N LYS A 217 23.59 -2.81 4.09
CA LYS A 217 24.23 -3.11 2.80
C LYS A 217 23.82 -4.46 2.19
N TYR A 218 23.64 -5.49 3.01
CA TYR A 218 23.44 -6.87 2.50
C TYR A 218 22.02 -7.42 2.66
N LEU A 219 21.21 -6.87 3.57
CA LEU A 219 19.83 -7.31 3.77
C LEU A 219 18.80 -6.31 3.27
N LEU A 220 18.96 -5.03 3.60
CA LEU A 220 17.91 -4.05 3.35
C LEU A 220 17.98 -3.51 1.92
N GLU A 221 19.10 -2.90 1.56
CA GLU A 221 19.29 -2.21 0.27
C GLU A 221 19.06 -3.12 -0.95
N PRO A 222 19.54 -4.39 -1.00
CA PRO A 222 19.36 -5.23 -2.18
C PRO A 222 17.91 -5.61 -2.46
N HIS A 223 17.05 -5.57 -1.44
CA HIS A 223 15.65 -6.01 -1.53
C HIS A 223 14.65 -4.86 -1.32
N PHE A 224 15.13 -3.62 -1.18
CA PHE A 224 14.37 -2.43 -0.86
C PHE A 224 13.10 -2.26 -1.70
N ASN A 225 13.24 -2.18 -3.03
CA ASN A 225 12.11 -1.99 -3.94
C ASN A 225 11.03 -3.07 -3.79
N LYS A 226 11.45 -4.31 -3.48
CA LYS A 226 10.53 -5.42 -3.29
C LYS A 226 9.72 -5.25 -2.01
N PHE A 227 10.35 -4.78 -0.93
CA PHE A 227 9.67 -4.51 0.34
C PHE A 227 8.69 -3.35 0.22
N ILE A 228 9.11 -2.29 -0.44
CA ILE A 228 8.30 -1.09 -0.62
C ILE A 228 7.11 -1.34 -1.54
N SER A 229 7.26 -2.12 -2.61
CA SER A 229 6.10 -2.49 -3.45
C SER A 229 5.03 -3.27 -2.68
N GLN A 230 5.39 -3.86 -1.53
CA GLN A 230 4.50 -4.60 -0.65
C GLN A 230 4.07 -3.79 0.59
N ALA A 231 4.58 -2.56 0.73
CA ALA A 231 4.21 -1.63 1.79
C ALA A 231 2.81 -1.08 1.51
N ASN A 232 1.81 -1.75 2.07
CA ASN A 232 0.44 -1.27 2.24
C ASN A 232 0.08 -1.54 3.70
N GLY A 233 -0.37 -0.55 4.44
CA GLY A 233 -0.81 -0.76 5.82
C GLY A 233 -0.80 0.48 6.68
N SER A 234 -1.30 0.29 7.91
CA SER A 234 -1.56 1.29 8.93
C SER A 234 -0.36 2.15 9.32
N TRP A 235 -0.59 3.17 10.16
CA TRP A 235 0.46 4.07 10.66
C TRP A 235 1.63 3.31 11.29
N GLU A 236 1.37 2.23 12.02
CA GLU A 236 2.41 1.41 12.65
C GLU A 236 3.34 0.77 11.59
N SER A 237 2.80 0.42 10.42
CA SER A 237 3.62 -0.04 9.29
C SER A 237 4.56 1.06 8.81
N PHE A 238 4.08 2.30 8.72
CA PHE A 238 4.92 3.46 8.41
C PHE A 238 6.02 3.63 9.46
N GLU A 239 5.70 3.61 10.75
CA GLU A 239 6.71 3.68 11.81
C GLU A 239 7.75 2.58 11.70
N PHE A 240 7.35 1.36 11.35
CA PHE A 240 8.28 0.27 11.12
C PHE A 240 9.24 0.55 9.96
N TYR A 241 8.76 1.08 8.83
CA TYR A 241 9.65 1.45 7.72
C TYR A 241 10.62 2.57 8.11
N PHE A 242 10.12 3.64 8.72
CA PHE A 242 10.93 4.82 9.00
C PHE A 242 11.83 4.67 10.24
N LYS A 243 11.33 4.13 11.35
CA LYS A 243 12.07 3.99 12.62
C LYS A 243 12.86 2.68 12.70
N THR A 244 12.25 1.55 12.34
CA THR A 244 12.91 0.24 12.48
C THR A 244 13.86 -0.03 11.32
N LEU A 245 13.40 0.16 10.08
CA LEU A 245 14.23 -0.09 8.89
C LEU A 245 15.09 1.10 8.50
N GLU A 246 14.81 2.32 8.96
CA GLU A 246 15.56 3.54 8.62
C GLU A 246 15.70 3.74 7.09
N ILE A 247 14.59 3.50 6.38
CA ILE A 247 14.58 3.50 4.91
C ILE A 247 15.08 4.80 4.27
N GLN A 248 14.96 5.93 4.97
CA GLN A 248 15.39 7.25 4.49
C GLN A 248 16.90 7.33 4.27
N THR A 249 17.66 6.45 4.91
CA THR A 249 19.11 6.40 4.73
C THR A 249 19.51 5.72 3.42
N LEU A 250 18.59 5.05 2.71
CA LEU A 250 18.94 4.20 1.58
C LEU A 250 19.08 4.99 0.27
N PRO A 251 20.05 4.67 -0.61
CA PRO A 251 20.27 5.43 -1.86
C PRO A 251 19.10 5.40 -2.84
N LYS A 252 18.22 4.40 -2.76
CA LYS A 252 17.05 4.23 -3.63
C LYS A 252 15.75 4.78 -3.03
N TYR A 253 15.83 5.39 -1.85
CA TYR A 253 14.65 5.93 -1.18
C TYR A 253 14.04 7.07 -1.99
N GLU A 254 12.78 6.90 -2.35
CA GLU A 254 11.98 7.91 -3.00
C GLU A 254 10.84 8.30 -2.06
N GLU A 255 10.97 9.49 -1.49
CA GLU A 255 9.99 10.09 -0.59
C GLU A 255 8.57 10.14 -1.20
N SER A 256 8.48 10.48 -2.49
CA SER A 256 7.22 10.59 -3.22
C SER A 256 6.38 9.30 -3.22
N PHE A 257 7.01 8.11 -3.11
CA PHE A 257 6.28 6.85 -3.02
C PHE A 257 5.44 6.79 -1.74
N PHE A 258 6.02 7.18 -0.61
CA PHE A 258 5.37 7.10 0.70
C PHE A 258 4.29 8.15 0.86
N ILE A 259 4.52 9.36 0.35
CA ILE A 259 3.51 10.42 0.38
C ILE A 259 2.29 10.02 -0.44
N LYS A 260 2.49 9.51 -1.67
CA LYS A 260 1.39 8.97 -2.49
C LYS A 260 0.62 7.88 -1.76
N LYS A 261 1.31 7.03 -1.00
CA LYS A 261 0.67 5.97 -0.19
C LYS A 261 -0.17 6.54 0.95
N LEU A 262 0.37 7.48 1.74
CA LEU A 262 -0.36 8.16 2.81
C LEU A 262 -1.63 8.85 2.29
N LEU A 263 -1.51 9.56 1.17
CA LEU A 263 -2.63 10.26 0.56
C LEU A 263 -3.65 9.31 -0.07
N SER A 264 -3.24 8.15 -0.58
CA SER A 264 -4.16 7.22 -1.24
C SER A 264 -5.00 6.35 -0.29
N ASP A 265 -4.64 6.28 1.00
CA ASP A 265 -5.28 5.41 1.99
C ASP A 265 -6.21 6.23 2.90
N GLU A 266 -7.52 5.98 2.81
CA GLU A 266 -8.55 6.70 3.58
C GLU A 266 -8.32 6.65 5.09
N THR A 267 -7.67 5.59 5.61
CA THR A 267 -7.39 5.46 7.05
C THR A 267 -6.18 6.28 7.52
N LEU A 268 -5.34 6.73 6.58
CA LEU A 268 -4.10 7.49 6.86
C LEU A 268 -4.15 8.92 6.32
N ASN A 269 -5.12 9.19 5.46
CA ASN A 269 -5.42 10.48 4.88
C ASN A 269 -6.17 11.38 5.88
N ASP A 270 -5.56 11.57 7.05
CA ASP A 270 -6.02 12.45 8.13
C ASP A 270 -4.94 13.49 8.43
N ILE A 271 -5.36 14.74 8.66
CA ILE A 271 -4.43 15.87 8.87
C ILE A 271 -3.48 15.61 10.04
N SER A 272 -3.96 14.99 11.12
CA SER A 272 -3.13 14.68 12.28
C SER A 272 -2.05 13.67 11.94
N VAL A 273 -2.37 12.68 11.11
CA VAL A 273 -1.44 11.65 10.64
C VAL A 273 -0.39 12.27 9.71
N LEU A 274 -0.80 13.14 8.79
CA LEU A 274 0.13 13.83 7.90
C LEU A 274 1.05 14.80 8.65
N ARG A 275 0.52 15.59 9.59
CA ARG A 275 1.35 16.43 10.50
C ARG A 275 2.36 15.62 11.26
N ARG A 276 1.95 14.43 11.72
CA ARG A 276 2.86 13.53 12.43
C ARG A 276 3.94 13.00 11.48
N ALA A 277 3.60 12.69 10.23
CA ALA A 277 4.56 12.30 9.20
C ALA A 277 5.56 13.40 8.86
N THR A 278 5.13 14.66 8.72
CA THR A 278 6.03 15.79 8.49
C THR A 278 6.95 16.00 9.69
N LYS A 279 6.40 15.98 10.91
CA LYS A 279 7.15 16.24 12.15
C LYS A 279 8.11 15.12 12.53
N GLU A 280 7.66 13.86 12.52
CA GLU A 280 8.47 12.73 13.00
C GLU A 280 9.46 12.21 11.97
N PHE A 281 9.12 12.32 10.68
CA PHE A 281 9.91 11.74 9.60
C PHE A 281 10.45 12.79 8.64
N SER A 282 10.19 14.08 8.84
CA SER A 282 10.61 15.14 7.90
C SER A 282 10.11 14.89 6.48
N LEU A 283 8.94 14.24 6.33
CA LEU A 283 8.33 14.01 5.04
C LEU A 283 7.83 15.34 4.47
N LYS A 284 8.35 15.75 3.32
CA LYS A 284 7.93 16.93 2.59
C LYS A 284 6.69 16.61 1.79
N LEU A 285 5.55 17.19 2.15
CA LEU A 285 4.28 16.95 1.46
C LEU A 285 4.19 17.70 0.12
N ASP A 286 5.26 17.71 -0.69
CA ASP A 286 5.39 18.37 -2.00
C ASP A 286 4.57 17.65 -3.09
N SER A 287 3.34 17.27 -2.75
CA SER A 287 2.40 16.45 -3.53
C SER A 287 1.08 17.18 -3.76
N LEU A 288 1.05 18.51 -3.57
CA LEU A 288 -0.08 19.37 -3.88
C LEU A 288 -0.65 19.09 -5.29
N PRO A 289 0.16 18.88 -6.36
CA PRO A 289 -0.37 18.53 -7.67
C PRO A 289 -1.09 17.15 -7.73
N TYR A 290 -0.64 16.17 -6.94
CA TYR A 290 -1.29 14.86 -6.84
C TYR A 290 -2.64 14.96 -6.10
N PHE A 291 -2.68 15.79 -5.06
CA PHE A 291 -3.88 16.02 -4.26
C PHE A 291 -5.00 16.64 -5.10
N ILE A 292 -4.69 17.68 -5.88
CA ILE A 292 -5.72 18.39 -6.64
C ILE A 292 -6.31 17.51 -7.76
N ARG A 293 -5.51 16.65 -8.40
CA ARG A 293 -6.03 15.67 -9.38
C ARG A 293 -7.01 14.65 -8.79
N ASN A 294 -7.04 14.52 -7.48
CA ASN A 294 -7.87 13.57 -6.76
C ASN A 294 -8.83 14.28 -5.79
N PHE A 295 -9.07 15.59 -6.00
CA PHE A 295 -9.82 16.48 -5.09
C PHE A 295 -11.17 15.89 -4.63
N GLY A 296 -11.84 15.09 -5.47
CA GLY A 296 -13.08 14.39 -5.09
C GLY A 296 -12.96 13.32 -4.00
N LYS A 297 -11.76 12.96 -3.56
CA LYS A 297 -11.50 12.02 -2.44
C LYS A 297 -11.04 12.71 -1.16
N PHE A 298 -10.78 14.02 -1.21
CA PHE A 298 -10.16 14.74 -0.11
C PHE A 298 -11.04 15.93 0.30
N ASN A 299 -11.07 16.26 1.59
CA ASN A 299 -11.78 17.43 2.07
C ASN A 299 -10.90 18.70 1.95
N TYR A 300 -11.55 19.86 2.00
CA TYR A 300 -10.91 21.17 1.94
C TYR A 300 -9.86 21.41 3.03
N GLU A 301 -10.13 20.96 4.25
CA GLU A 301 -9.21 21.09 5.38
C GLU A 301 -7.85 20.48 5.05
N MET A 302 -7.84 19.36 4.31
CA MET A 302 -6.62 18.71 3.86
C MET A 302 -5.88 19.52 2.80
N LEU A 303 -6.58 20.20 1.89
CA LEU A 303 -5.95 21.12 0.94
C LEU A 303 -5.25 22.27 1.67
N LEU A 304 -5.97 22.92 2.58
CA LEU A 304 -5.43 24.04 3.35
C LEU A 304 -4.19 23.63 4.15
N PHE A 305 -4.29 22.47 4.81
CA PHE A 305 -3.18 21.87 5.51
C PHE A 305 -1.97 21.67 4.59
N LEU A 306 -2.16 21.13 3.39
CA LEU A 306 -1.07 20.91 2.44
C LEU A 306 -0.44 22.22 1.95
N VAL A 307 -1.26 23.24 1.65
CA VAL A 307 -0.76 24.58 1.28
C VAL A 307 0.07 25.19 2.41
N GLU A 308 -0.39 25.06 3.66
CA GLU A 308 0.33 25.55 4.84
C GLU A 308 1.65 24.80 5.08
N GLU A 309 1.66 23.47 5.03
CA GLU A 309 2.87 22.67 5.31
C GLU A 309 3.91 22.72 4.19
N THR A 310 3.48 22.87 2.93
CA THR A 310 4.40 22.95 1.79
C THR A 310 5.02 24.32 1.63
N ASN A 311 4.52 25.34 2.33
CA ASN A 311 4.78 26.75 2.04
C ASN A 311 4.56 27.10 0.56
N HIS A 312 3.74 26.31 -0.15
CA HIS A 312 3.39 26.60 -1.54
C HIS A 312 2.64 27.91 -1.53
N ALA A 313 3.15 28.92 -2.25
CA ALA A 313 2.46 30.19 -2.29
C ALA A 313 1.07 29.94 -2.89
N VAL A 314 0.02 30.49 -2.29
CA VAL A 314 -1.38 30.24 -2.69
C VAL A 314 -1.59 30.44 -4.21
N ASN A 315 -0.79 31.32 -4.82
CA ASN A 315 -0.82 31.68 -6.24
C ASN A 315 0.31 31.09 -7.08
N GLU A 316 1.19 30.27 -6.51
CA GLU A 316 2.22 29.58 -7.27
C GLU A 316 1.57 28.55 -8.21
N PRO A 317 1.91 28.57 -9.51
CA PRO A 317 1.22 27.78 -10.50
C PRO A 317 1.49 26.27 -10.34
N ILE A 318 0.45 25.47 -10.56
CA ILE A 318 0.48 24.01 -10.56
C ILE A 318 0.04 23.55 -11.95
N TYR A 319 0.88 22.75 -12.62
CA TYR A 319 0.65 22.33 -14.01
C TYR A 319 0.45 23.50 -15.00
N GLY A 320 0.98 24.70 -14.68
CA GLY A 320 0.86 25.88 -15.53
C GLY A 320 -0.45 26.66 -15.36
N CYS A 321 -1.24 26.39 -14.31
CA CYS A 321 -2.40 27.20 -13.92
C CYS A 321 -2.41 27.50 -12.41
N SER A 322 -3.20 28.47 -11.96
CA SER A 322 -3.32 28.74 -10.52
C SER A 322 -3.99 27.57 -9.79
N LEU A 323 -3.64 27.37 -8.52
CA LEU A 323 -4.25 26.34 -7.67
C LEU A 323 -5.79 26.43 -7.66
N LEU A 324 -6.32 27.65 -7.61
CA LEU A 324 -7.76 27.91 -7.62
C LEU A 324 -8.41 27.44 -8.94
N CYS A 325 -7.75 27.62 -10.08
CA CYS A 325 -8.23 27.11 -11.38
C CYS A 325 -8.37 25.59 -11.37
N GLU A 326 -7.33 24.90 -10.90
CA GLU A 326 -7.27 23.43 -10.90
C GLU A 326 -8.32 22.84 -9.95
N MET A 327 -8.58 23.48 -8.79
CA MET A 327 -9.65 23.07 -7.89
C MET A 327 -11.03 23.14 -8.55
N ILE A 328 -11.34 24.26 -9.22
CA ILE A 328 -12.63 24.47 -9.88
C ILE A 328 -12.83 23.46 -11.01
N TYR A 329 -11.80 23.25 -11.84
CA TYR A 329 -11.83 22.27 -12.92
C TYR A 329 -12.08 20.85 -12.42
N ASN A 330 -11.34 20.42 -11.38
CA ASN A 330 -11.51 19.07 -10.83
C ASN A 330 -12.86 18.90 -10.12
N ALA A 331 -13.39 19.94 -9.47
CA ALA A 331 -14.72 19.90 -8.87
C ALA A 331 -15.80 19.66 -9.93
N HIS A 332 -15.70 20.34 -11.08
CA HIS A 332 -16.58 20.13 -12.23
C HIS A 332 -16.48 18.71 -12.80
N LEU A 333 -15.28 18.18 -13.02
CA LEU A 333 -15.09 16.81 -13.51
C LEU A 333 -15.71 15.74 -12.60
N ASN A 334 -15.75 16.00 -11.28
CA ASN A 334 -16.26 15.06 -10.28
C ASN A 334 -17.70 15.37 -9.82
N ASN A 335 -18.33 16.43 -10.35
CA ASN A 335 -19.66 16.90 -9.98
C ASN A 335 -19.84 17.11 -8.46
N ILE A 336 -18.91 17.84 -7.84
CA ILE A 336 -18.91 18.15 -6.41
C ILE A 336 -18.99 19.67 -6.15
N SER A 337 -19.71 20.06 -5.11
CA SER A 337 -19.78 21.45 -4.67
C SER A 337 -18.60 21.81 -3.77
N ILE A 338 -17.87 22.87 -4.14
CA ILE A 338 -16.67 23.36 -3.44
C ILE A 338 -16.81 24.84 -3.08
N ALA A 339 -18.05 25.29 -2.89
CA ALA A 339 -18.42 26.68 -2.72
C ALA A 339 -17.64 27.39 -1.60
N ASN A 340 -17.73 26.84 -0.39
CA ASN A 340 -17.05 27.37 0.79
C ASN A 340 -15.52 27.30 0.67
N ASP A 341 -15.03 26.33 -0.09
CA ASP A 341 -13.60 26.07 -0.28
C ASP A 341 -12.98 27.14 -1.17
N ILE A 342 -13.69 27.56 -2.22
CA ILE A 342 -13.31 28.67 -3.10
C ILE A 342 -13.24 29.96 -2.28
N LEU A 343 -14.28 30.26 -1.50
CA LEU A 343 -14.33 31.48 -0.66
C LEU A 343 -13.14 31.55 0.28
N SER A 344 -12.89 30.45 0.99
CA SER A 344 -11.82 30.38 1.98
C SER A 344 -10.42 30.46 1.33
N MET A 345 -10.23 29.97 0.10
CA MET A 345 -9.00 30.20 -0.67
C MET A 345 -8.82 31.66 -1.08
N VAL A 346 -9.90 32.32 -1.51
CA VAL A 346 -9.88 33.74 -1.86
C VAL A 346 -9.58 34.61 -0.64
N GLU A 347 -10.13 34.29 0.54
CA GLU A 347 -9.78 34.94 1.81
C GLU A 347 -8.28 34.82 2.15
N LYS A 348 -7.63 33.71 1.75
CA LYS A 348 -6.18 33.52 1.86
C LYS A 348 -5.38 34.19 0.73
N GLY A 349 -6.03 34.95 -0.15
CA GLY A 349 -5.40 35.71 -1.23
C GLY A 349 -5.20 34.93 -2.52
N ALA A 350 -5.93 33.82 -2.72
CA ALA A 350 -5.90 33.09 -3.98
C ALA A 350 -6.47 33.94 -5.13
N ILE A 351 -5.76 33.96 -6.26
CA ILE A 351 -6.19 34.61 -7.50
C ILE A 351 -6.19 33.61 -8.65
N ILE A 352 -7.00 33.89 -9.68
CA ILE A 352 -6.96 33.19 -10.96
C ILE A 352 -5.95 33.93 -11.85
N SER A 353 -4.78 33.33 -12.08
CA SER A 353 -3.74 33.94 -12.93
C SER A 353 -4.17 33.92 -14.40
N ILE A 354 -3.95 35.02 -15.11
CA ILE A 354 -4.35 35.22 -16.52
C ILE A 354 -3.41 34.48 -17.51
N GLU A 355 -2.19 34.17 -17.08
CA GLU A 355 -1.15 33.52 -17.92
C GLU A 355 -1.14 31.99 -17.73
N THR A 356 -2.24 31.32 -18.04
CA THR A 356 -2.25 29.85 -18.08
C THR A 356 -1.72 29.37 -19.43
N GLN A 357 -0.66 28.54 -19.43
CA GLN A 357 -0.08 27.98 -20.67
C GLN A 357 -0.97 26.92 -21.34
N ASP A 358 -2.00 26.46 -20.63
CA ASP A 358 -2.91 25.42 -21.06
C ASP A 358 -4.31 26.03 -21.30
N GLU A 359 -4.81 25.89 -22.53
CA GLU A 359 -6.07 26.48 -22.99
C GLU A 359 -7.27 26.05 -22.12
N ARG A 360 -7.19 24.84 -21.53
CA ARG A 360 -8.22 24.26 -20.63
C ARG A 360 -8.43 25.05 -19.34
N TYR A 361 -7.52 25.96 -19.00
CA TYR A 361 -7.55 26.74 -17.76
C TYR A 361 -7.64 28.23 -18.03
N SER A 362 -8.01 28.64 -19.25
CA SER A 362 -8.21 30.05 -19.52
C SER A 362 -9.23 30.62 -18.53
N THR A 363 -8.96 31.82 -18.03
CA THR A 363 -9.73 32.49 -16.96
C THR A 363 -11.23 32.49 -17.26
N ASP A 364 -11.60 32.52 -18.54
CA ASP A 364 -12.98 32.45 -19.03
C ASP A 364 -13.61 31.07 -18.87
N GLU A 365 -12.88 29.99 -19.17
CA GLU A 365 -13.39 28.60 -19.10
C GLU A 365 -13.70 28.16 -17.67
N ILE A 366 -13.00 28.74 -16.69
CA ILE A 366 -13.21 28.46 -15.26
C ILE A 366 -14.60 28.89 -14.80
N LEU A 367 -15.08 30.04 -15.28
CA LEU A 367 -16.45 30.46 -15.01
C LEU A 367 -17.46 29.53 -15.70
N GLU A 368 -17.04 28.83 -16.75
CA GLU A 368 -17.91 27.91 -17.47
C GLU A 368 -18.15 26.57 -16.78
N TYR A 369 -17.37 26.26 -15.76
CA TYR A 369 -17.49 25.04 -14.97
C TYR A 369 -18.58 25.12 -13.90
N PHE A 370 -19.08 26.32 -13.58
CA PHE A 370 -20.18 26.54 -12.63
C PHE A 370 -21.58 26.47 -13.28
N TYR A 371 -21.66 26.24 -14.59
CA TYR A 371 -22.90 26.45 -15.35
C TYR A 371 -24.00 25.39 -15.18
N GLU A 372 -23.75 24.25 -14.52
CA GLU A 372 -24.80 23.24 -14.33
C GLU A 372 -25.68 23.50 -13.08
N GLU A 373 -25.27 24.41 -12.19
CA GLU A 373 -25.92 24.73 -10.90
C GLU A 373 -25.76 26.23 -10.53
N GLU A 374 -25.76 27.10 -11.54
CA GLU A 374 -25.39 28.53 -11.48
C GLU A 374 -26.04 29.34 -10.33
N GLU A 375 -27.29 29.06 -9.94
CA GLU A 375 -27.96 29.77 -8.83
C GLU A 375 -27.21 29.60 -7.50
N PHE A 376 -26.62 28.44 -7.25
CA PHE A 376 -25.87 28.15 -6.02
C PHE A 376 -24.46 28.74 -6.03
N TYR A 377 -23.89 28.94 -7.23
CA TYR A 377 -22.51 29.43 -7.40
C TYR A 377 -22.44 30.91 -7.77
N LEU A 378 -23.56 31.58 -8.00
CA LEU A 378 -23.60 33.01 -8.33
C LEU A 378 -22.82 33.89 -7.34
N PRO A 379 -22.96 33.73 -6.00
CA PRO A 379 -22.17 34.53 -5.06
C PRO A 379 -20.66 34.31 -5.18
N ILE A 380 -20.26 33.10 -5.60
CA ILE A 380 -18.84 32.76 -5.81
C ILE A 380 -18.34 33.34 -7.12
N MET A 381 -19.14 33.30 -8.18
CA MET A 381 -18.82 33.94 -9.45
C MET A 381 -18.63 35.45 -9.28
N GLU A 382 -19.48 36.12 -8.47
CA GLU A 382 -19.29 37.52 -8.07
C GLU A 382 -17.94 37.76 -7.44
N ILE A 383 -17.58 36.95 -6.45
CA ILE A 383 -16.30 37.07 -5.75
C ILE A 383 -15.11 36.82 -6.68
N LEU A 384 -15.19 35.83 -7.57
CA LEU A 384 -14.13 35.57 -8.55
C LEU A 384 -13.98 36.73 -9.56
N VAL A 385 -15.07 37.39 -9.94
CA VAL A 385 -15.01 38.54 -10.84
C VAL A 385 -14.51 39.80 -10.13
N ASP A 386 -14.97 40.06 -8.91
CA ASP A 386 -14.64 41.25 -8.11
C ASP A 386 -13.23 41.20 -7.53
N ILE A 387 -12.85 40.07 -6.93
CA ILE A 387 -11.59 39.92 -6.21
C ILE A 387 -10.49 39.40 -7.15
N CYS A 388 -10.80 38.37 -7.94
CA CYS A 388 -9.81 37.73 -8.81
C CYS A 388 -9.73 38.37 -10.21
N GLY A 389 -10.57 39.37 -10.52
CA GLY A 389 -10.51 40.11 -11.77
C GLY A 389 -10.89 39.30 -13.01
N VAL A 390 -11.54 38.15 -12.84
CA VAL A 390 -11.97 37.31 -13.95
C VAL A 390 -12.93 38.06 -14.86
N ARG A 391 -12.80 37.86 -16.17
CA ARG A 391 -13.69 38.44 -17.18
C ARG A 391 -14.27 37.32 -18.01
N PHE A 392 -15.42 37.57 -18.61
CA PHE A 392 -15.99 36.67 -19.60
C PHE A 392 -15.60 37.15 -21.00
N LYS A 393 -15.11 36.23 -21.82
CA LYS A 393 -14.76 36.49 -23.23
C LYS A 393 -15.92 36.99 -24.08
N LYS A 394 -17.13 36.43 -23.91
CA LYS A 394 -18.28 36.71 -24.78
C LYS A 394 -19.62 36.60 -24.04
N LEU A 395 -20.35 37.72 -23.98
CA LEU A 395 -21.74 37.79 -23.52
C LEU A 395 -22.62 36.74 -24.20
N ASP A 396 -22.45 36.55 -25.52
CA ASP A 396 -23.23 35.60 -26.31
C ASP A 396 -23.07 34.14 -25.85
N HIS A 397 -21.93 33.76 -25.28
CA HIS A 397 -21.69 32.40 -24.84
C HIS A 397 -22.40 32.10 -23.52
N PHE A 398 -22.24 33.01 -22.54
CA PHE A 398 -22.98 33.00 -21.28
C PHE A 398 -24.49 32.94 -21.54
N ILE A 399 -24.99 33.85 -22.39
CA ILE A 399 -26.41 33.93 -22.76
C ILE A 399 -26.93 32.65 -23.41
N ARG A 400 -26.20 32.07 -24.36
CA ARG A 400 -26.61 30.81 -25.02
C ARG A 400 -26.66 29.65 -24.04
N ARG A 401 -25.80 29.61 -23.03
CA ARG A 401 -25.78 28.55 -22.01
C ARG A 401 -26.94 28.69 -21.02
N VAL A 402 -27.16 29.89 -20.48
CA VAL A 402 -28.35 30.19 -19.66
C VAL A 402 -29.62 29.81 -20.43
N ALA A 403 -29.72 30.20 -21.71
CA ALA A 403 -30.83 29.84 -22.59
C ALA A 403 -30.99 28.33 -22.80
N ASN A 404 -29.89 27.58 -22.95
CA ASN A 404 -29.92 26.14 -23.12
C ASN A 404 -30.30 25.41 -21.82
N ASN A 405 -29.85 25.88 -20.65
CA ASN A 405 -30.23 25.35 -19.35
C ASN A 405 -31.73 25.53 -19.09
N CYS A 406 -32.26 26.74 -19.39
CA CYS A 406 -33.68 27.03 -19.38
C CYS A 406 -34.51 26.07 -20.26
N ARG A 407 -33.99 25.71 -21.45
CA ARG A 407 -34.64 24.77 -22.39
C ARG A 407 -34.59 23.31 -21.93
N ASN A 408 -33.53 22.91 -21.24
CA ASN A 408 -33.23 21.51 -20.93
C ASN A 408 -33.72 21.06 -19.54
N SER A 409 -34.66 21.79 -18.90
CA SER A 409 -35.24 21.39 -17.60
C SER A 409 -34.27 21.32 -16.42
N LYS A 410 -33.01 21.77 -16.57
CA LYS A 410 -32.08 22.03 -15.45
C LYS A 410 -32.40 23.44 -14.94
N CYS A 411 -33.33 23.54 -14.00
CA CYS A 411 -34.04 24.79 -13.75
C CYS A 411 -33.37 25.64 -12.67
N PHE A 412 -33.03 26.86 -13.04
CA PHE A 412 -33.00 28.00 -12.12
C PHE A 412 -34.35 28.13 -11.42
N SER A 413 -34.38 28.63 -10.19
CA SER A 413 -35.60 29.28 -9.68
C SER A 413 -35.83 30.60 -10.42
N PRO A 414 -37.07 31.12 -10.50
CA PRO A 414 -37.33 32.44 -11.09
C PRO A 414 -36.49 33.56 -10.45
N THR A 415 -36.26 33.48 -9.12
CA THR A 415 -35.39 34.39 -8.37
C THR A 415 -33.90 34.20 -8.66
N GLY A 416 -33.46 32.96 -8.85
CA GLY A 416 -32.09 32.65 -9.27
C GLY A 416 -31.81 33.19 -10.67
N LEU A 417 -32.76 33.06 -11.58
CA LEU A 417 -32.63 33.56 -12.95
C LEU A 417 -32.56 35.10 -13.01
N ILE A 418 -33.36 35.81 -12.20
CA ILE A 418 -33.23 37.27 -12.01
C ILE A 418 -31.81 37.61 -11.57
N SER A 419 -31.29 36.91 -10.59
CA SER A 419 -29.96 37.15 -10.02
C SER A 419 -28.84 36.92 -11.07
N VAL A 420 -28.96 35.87 -11.89
CA VAL A 420 -28.08 35.60 -13.04
C VAL A 420 -28.11 36.74 -14.06
N ILE A 421 -29.29 37.30 -14.34
CA ILE A 421 -29.46 38.45 -15.26
C ILE A 421 -28.79 39.71 -14.68
N GLU A 422 -29.00 40.00 -13.40
CA GLU A 422 -28.40 41.16 -12.73
C GLU A 422 -26.89 41.07 -12.68
N PHE A 423 -26.37 39.89 -12.32
CA PHE A 423 -24.95 39.57 -12.36
C PHE A 423 -24.34 39.81 -13.75
N ALA A 424 -24.97 39.29 -14.81
CA ALA A 424 -24.53 39.51 -16.18
C ALA A 424 -24.50 41.00 -16.54
N GLY A 425 -25.54 41.75 -16.19
CA GLY A 425 -25.60 43.19 -16.45
C GLY A 425 -24.50 43.98 -15.74
N LYS A 426 -24.20 43.64 -14.48
CA LYS A 426 -23.19 44.30 -13.65
C LYS A 426 -21.76 44.07 -14.17
N TYR A 427 -21.42 42.84 -14.54
CA TYR A 427 -20.03 42.44 -14.79
C TYR A 427 -19.63 42.32 -16.25
N LEU A 428 -20.58 42.18 -17.16
CA LEU A 428 -20.31 42.15 -18.60
C LEU A 428 -20.37 43.54 -19.25
N ASN A 429 -20.53 44.59 -18.44
CA ASN A 429 -20.65 46.00 -18.82
C ASN A 429 -21.61 46.21 -19.99
N VAL A 430 -22.82 45.66 -19.87
CA VAL A 430 -23.81 45.67 -20.93
C VAL A 430 -24.83 46.78 -20.65
N GLN A 431 -24.51 48.00 -21.06
CA GLN A 431 -25.49 49.10 -21.07
C GLN A 431 -26.69 48.86 -22.02
N SER A 432 -26.73 47.73 -22.70
CA SER A 432 -27.90 47.26 -23.47
C SER A 432 -27.95 45.73 -23.51
N ILE A 433 -28.49 45.06 -22.49
CA ILE A 433 -28.92 43.66 -22.65
C ILE A 433 -30.11 43.68 -23.62
N SER A 434 -29.80 43.70 -24.91
CA SER A 434 -30.71 43.69 -26.05
C SER A 434 -30.26 42.59 -27.03
N THR A 435 -29.79 41.46 -26.51
CA THR A 435 -29.65 40.27 -27.34
C THR A 435 -31.02 39.60 -27.34
N ARG A 436 -31.76 39.76 -28.44
CA ARG A 436 -33.03 39.06 -28.73
C ARG A 436 -33.02 37.59 -28.31
N ILE A 437 -31.86 36.92 -28.44
CA ILE A 437 -31.62 35.54 -27.99
C ILE A 437 -31.90 35.34 -26.49
N PHE A 438 -31.52 36.30 -25.64
CA PHE A 438 -31.75 36.24 -24.21
C PHE A 438 -33.22 36.48 -23.87
N GLN A 439 -33.86 37.47 -24.50
CA GLN A 439 -35.30 37.71 -24.36
C GLN A 439 -36.12 36.49 -24.80
N ASP A 440 -35.81 35.93 -25.98
CA ASP A 440 -36.47 34.73 -26.51
C ASP A 440 -36.27 33.53 -25.57
N ALA A 441 -35.10 33.40 -24.93
CA ALA A 441 -34.85 32.35 -23.95
C ALA A 441 -35.61 32.53 -22.64
N MET A 442 -35.72 33.77 -22.14
CA MET A 442 -36.47 34.09 -20.92
C MET A 442 -37.98 33.94 -21.11
N ASN A 443 -38.50 34.38 -22.26
CA ASN A 443 -39.91 34.17 -22.63
C ASN A 443 -40.22 32.67 -22.75
N HIS A 444 -39.38 31.92 -23.46
CA HIS A 444 -39.55 30.48 -23.58
C HIS A 444 -39.47 29.74 -22.24
N TYR A 445 -38.60 30.19 -21.31
CA TYR A 445 -38.55 29.65 -19.95
C TYR A 445 -39.82 29.97 -19.14
N TYR A 446 -40.35 31.19 -19.25
CA TYR A 446 -41.63 31.57 -18.66
C TYR A 446 -42.76 30.67 -19.17
N ASP A 447 -42.88 30.54 -20.49
CA ASP A 447 -43.93 29.75 -21.16
C ASP A 447 -43.84 28.25 -20.84
N MET A 448 -42.63 27.71 -20.68
CA MET A 448 -42.43 26.27 -20.43
C MET A 448 -42.49 25.86 -18.96
N TYR A 449 -42.10 26.73 -18.02
CA TYR A 449 -41.69 26.29 -16.69
C TYR A 449 -42.40 27.01 -15.55
N VAL A 450 -42.71 28.28 -15.74
CA VAL A 450 -43.26 29.12 -14.67
C VAL A 450 -44.74 28.84 -14.47
N GLU A 451 -45.50 28.58 -15.54
CA GLU A 451 -46.93 28.28 -15.47
C GLU A 451 -47.24 26.86 -14.93
N GLU A 452 -46.31 25.91 -15.05
CA GLU A 452 -46.56 24.50 -14.67
C GLU A 452 -45.95 24.06 -13.32
N LYS A 453 -44.89 24.71 -12.82
CA LYS A 453 -44.08 24.18 -11.69
C LYS A 453 -43.84 25.11 -10.49
N PHE A 454 -44.12 26.42 -10.59
CA PHE A 454 -43.85 27.39 -9.52
C PHE A 454 -45.13 28.09 -9.06
N ASN A 455 -45.11 28.74 -7.88
CA ASN A 455 -46.29 29.46 -7.39
C ASN A 455 -46.51 30.78 -8.15
N GLU A 456 -47.77 31.22 -8.24
CA GLU A 456 -48.18 32.42 -9.02
C GLU A 456 -47.40 33.68 -8.65
N LYS A 457 -47.01 33.84 -7.37
CA LYS A 457 -46.27 35.01 -6.91
C LYS A 457 -44.87 35.10 -7.51
N GLN A 458 -44.13 33.98 -7.54
CA GLN A 458 -42.78 33.93 -8.13
C GLN A 458 -42.83 34.11 -9.64
N ALA A 459 -43.87 33.60 -10.29
CA ALA A 459 -44.13 33.79 -11.70
C ALA A 459 -44.34 35.26 -12.06
N GLU A 460 -45.16 35.95 -11.27
CA GLU A 460 -45.52 37.35 -11.48
C GLU A 460 -44.35 38.30 -11.18
N GLU A 461 -43.56 38.02 -10.14
CA GLU A 461 -42.31 38.75 -9.85
C GLU A 461 -41.32 38.67 -11.02
N PHE A 462 -41.13 37.47 -11.59
CA PHE A 462 -40.26 37.27 -12.75
C PHE A 462 -40.79 38.00 -14.00
N LYS A 463 -42.08 37.87 -14.29
CA LYS A 463 -42.74 38.55 -15.41
C LYS A 463 -42.58 40.07 -15.33
N ASN A 464 -42.82 40.64 -14.15
CA ASN A 464 -42.68 42.07 -13.92
C ASN A 464 -41.22 42.54 -14.08
N TYR A 465 -40.25 41.74 -13.62
CA TYR A 465 -38.82 42.02 -13.80
C TYR A 465 -38.41 42.04 -15.27
N ILE A 466 -38.78 41.01 -16.05
CA ILE A 466 -38.48 40.91 -17.48
C ILE A 466 -39.11 42.09 -18.25
N ASN A 467 -40.39 42.39 -18.00
CA ASN A 467 -41.09 43.53 -18.62
C ASN A 467 -40.45 44.87 -18.30
N GLY A 468 -40.01 45.06 -17.05
CA GLY A 468 -39.33 46.28 -16.60
C GLY A 468 -37.93 46.46 -17.17
N LYS A 469 -37.19 45.36 -17.38
CA LYS A 469 -35.79 45.39 -17.87
C LYS A 469 -35.66 45.45 -19.38
N PHE A 470 -36.51 44.74 -20.13
CA PHE A 470 -36.38 44.58 -21.58
C PHE A 470 -37.33 45.45 -22.40
N GLY A 471 -38.18 46.24 -21.73
CA GLY A 471 -39.18 47.08 -22.38
C GLY A 471 -40.39 46.26 -22.80
N GLY A 472 -41.55 46.59 -22.23
CA GLY A 472 -42.79 45.84 -22.40
C GLY A 472 -43.42 45.94 -23.79
N ASN A 473 -42.81 45.31 -24.79
CA ASN A 473 -43.45 45.02 -26.08
C ASN A 473 -42.95 43.69 -26.64
N THR A 474 -43.31 42.58 -26.00
CA THR A 474 -43.83 41.34 -26.62
C THR A 474 -44.06 40.27 -25.55
N LEU A 475 -45.14 40.45 -24.78
CA LEU A 475 -45.92 39.35 -24.22
C LEU A 475 -47.34 39.58 -24.75
N ILE A 476 -47.55 39.30 -26.04
CA ILE A 476 -48.90 39.26 -26.62
C ILE A 476 -49.19 37.80 -26.92
N ASN A 477 -50.06 37.26 -26.07
CA ASN A 477 -50.91 36.07 -26.18
C ASN A 477 -50.30 34.76 -26.67
#